data_AF-Q2NDK9-F1
#
_entry.id   AF-Q2NDK9-F1
#
_cell.length_a   1.000
_cell.length_b   1.000
_cell.length_c   1.000
_cell.angle_alpha   90.00
_cell.angle_beta   90.00
_cell.angle_gamma   90.00
#
_symmetry.space_group_name_H-M   'P 1'
#
loop_
_entity.id
_entity.type
_entity.pdbx_description
1 polymer ?
#
loop_
_entity_poly.entity_id
_entity_poly.type
_entity_poly.pdbx_seq_one_letter_code
_entity_poly.pdbx_strand_id
1 'polypeptide(L)'
;MPSNRSAVAALRKLEADQAALDQRKQQLEEQAALELGRVILGTGLEAFSKKGLSRVAAELGKLGEEGALRKLVSSAPSSSRSGQTPSE
;
A
#
# COMPACT_ATOMS: atom_id res chain seq x y z
N MET A 1 3.60 21.96 42.90
CA MET A 1 4.69 21.37 42.08
C MET A 1 4.28 19.97 41.67
N PRO A 2 4.47 19.55 40.41
CA PRO A 2 4.18 18.17 40.01
C PRO A 2 5.09 17.22 40.80
N SER A 3 4.53 16.16 41.36
CA SER A 3 5.27 15.20 42.18
C SER A 3 6.00 14.18 41.31
N ASN A 4 7.14 13.65 41.76
CA ASN A 4 7.90 12.60 41.06
C ASN A 4 7.03 11.40 40.65
N ARG A 5 5.97 11.11 41.40
CA ARG A 5 4.99 10.06 41.12
C ARG A 5 4.19 10.33 39.83
N SER A 6 3.94 11.59 39.50
CA SER A 6 3.28 12.03 38.26
C SER A 6 4.17 11.86 37.03
N ALA A 7 5.48 12.11 37.16
CA ALA A 7 6.43 11.94 36.06
C ALA A 7 6.61 10.46 35.69
N VAL A 8 6.73 9.58 36.70
CA VAL A 8 6.81 8.13 36.48
C VAL A 8 5.52 7.58 35.87
N ALA A 9 4.36 8.08 36.28
CA ALA A 9 3.09 7.68 35.67
C ALA A 9 2.99 8.10 34.19
N ALA A 10 3.46 9.31 33.86
CA ALA A 10 3.51 9.79 32.48
C ALA A 10 4.47 8.96 31.62
N LEU A 11 5.64 8.57 32.15
CA LEU A 11 6.58 7.69 31.46
C LEU A 11 5.98 6.31 31.17
N ARG A 12 5.34 5.68 32.16
CA ARG A 12 4.67 4.38 31.98
C ARG A 12 3.56 4.45 30.93
N LYS A 13 2.82 5.55 30.90
CA LYS A 13 1.80 5.76 29.86
C LYS A 13 2.42 5.87 28.47
N LEU A 14 3.51 6.64 28.34
CA LEU A 14 4.24 6.78 27.08
C LEU A 14 4.77 5.43 26.57
N GLU A 15 5.34 4.61 27.46
CA GLU A 15 5.81 3.27 27.13
C GLU A 15 4.68 2.35 26.65
N ALA A 16 3.52 2.41 27.30
CA ALA A 16 2.34 1.65 26.88
C ALA A 16 1.79 2.13 25.52
N ASP A 17 1.74 3.45 25.31
CA ASP A 17 1.30 4.06 24.05
C ASP A 17 2.26 3.67 22.90
N GLN A 18 3.58 3.65 23.15
CA GLN A 18 4.58 3.21 22.18
C GLN A 18 4.39 1.74 21.79
N ALA A 19 4.21 0.86 22.77
CA ALA A 19 3.96 -0.56 22.52
C ALA A 19 2.66 -0.79 21.70
N ALA A 20 1.60 -0.02 21.99
CA ALA A 20 0.36 -0.08 21.23
C ALA A 20 0.54 0.41 19.78
N LEU A 21 1.32 1.46 19.56
CA LEU A 21 1.64 1.96 18.22
C LEU A 21 2.45 0.94 17.42
N ASP A 22 3.42 0.28 18.04
CA ASP A 22 4.26 -0.71 17.35
C ASP A 22 3.44 -1.96 16.97
N GLN A 23 2.55 -2.43 17.84
CA GLN A 23 1.59 -3.49 17.48
C GLN A 23 0.70 -3.09 16.31
N ARG A 24 0.19 -1.85 16.32
CA ARG A 24 -0.68 -1.35 15.24
C ARG A 24 0.08 -1.23 13.91
N LYS A 25 1.34 -0.79 13.93
CA LYS A 25 2.20 -0.77 12.73
C LYS A 25 2.38 -2.16 12.16
N GLN A 26 2.68 -3.15 13.00
CA GLN A 26 2.88 -4.52 12.56
C GLN A 26 1.61 -5.11 11.90
N GLN A 27 0.44 -4.83 12.45
CA GLN A 27 -0.84 -5.24 11.85
C GLN A 27 -1.09 -4.55 10.50
N LEU A 28 -0.78 -3.26 10.39
CA LEU A 28 -0.93 -2.51 9.14
C LEU A 28 0.05 -3.01 8.06
N GLU A 29 1.29 -3.35 8.44
CA GLU A 29 2.26 -3.95 7.52
C GLU A 29 1.80 -5.31 7.00
N GLU A 30 1.25 -6.16 7.88
CA GLU A 30 0.70 -7.45 7.49
C GLU A 30 -0.50 -7.31 6.55
N GLN A 31 -1.41 -6.39 6.84
CA GLN A 31 -2.54 -6.08 5.96
C GLN A 31 -2.08 -5.55 4.59
N ALA A 32 -1.13 -4.61 4.57
CA ALA A 32 -0.56 -4.08 3.34
C ALA A 32 0.11 -5.18 2.51
N ALA A 33 0.83 -6.12 3.14
CA ALA A 33 1.44 -7.25 2.46
C ALA A 33 0.37 -8.17 1.82
N LEU A 34 -0.73 -8.43 2.52
CA LEU A 34 -1.85 -9.23 2.01
C LEU A 34 -2.55 -8.54 0.83
N GLU A 35 -2.82 -7.24 0.93
CA GLU A 35 -3.45 -6.47 -0.15
C GLU A 35 -2.56 -6.40 -1.39
N LEU A 36 -1.27 -6.12 -1.21
CA LEU A 36 -0.29 -6.16 -2.30
C LEU A 36 -0.22 -7.55 -2.93
N GLY A 37 -0.22 -8.61 -2.12
CA GLY A 37 -0.27 -9.99 -2.60
C GLY A 37 -1.51 -10.27 -3.45
N ARG A 38 -2.69 -9.81 -3.03
CA ARG A 38 -3.95 -9.95 -3.80
C ARG A 38 -3.90 -9.19 -5.11
N VAL A 39 -3.40 -7.95 -5.11
CA VAL A 39 -3.25 -7.16 -6.33
C VAL A 39 -2.32 -7.86 -7.31
N ILE A 40 -1.15 -8.30 -6.84
CA ILE A 40 -0.15 -9.02 -7.65
C ILE A 40 -0.75 -10.29 -8.25
N LEU A 41 -1.39 -11.14 -7.45
CA LEU A 41 -2.00 -12.39 -7.91
C LEU A 41 -3.19 -12.16 -8.86
N GLY A 42 -3.96 -11.07 -8.65
CA GLY A 42 -5.10 -10.70 -9.50
C GLY A 42 -4.70 -10.19 -10.89
N THR A 43 -3.42 -9.90 -11.13
CA THR A 43 -2.96 -9.43 -12.45
C THR A 43 -2.83 -10.54 -13.51
N GLY A 44 -2.80 -11.82 -13.10
CA GLY A 44 -2.57 -12.95 -14.02
C GLY A 44 -1.16 -12.95 -14.65
N LEU A 45 -0.23 -12.14 -14.13
CA LEU A 45 1.15 -12.09 -14.60
C LEU A 45 1.93 -13.32 -14.10
N GLU A 46 2.50 -14.09 -15.03
CA GLU A 46 3.22 -15.32 -14.73
C GLU A 46 4.60 -15.08 -14.09
N ALA A 47 5.18 -13.89 -14.26
CA ALA A 47 6.47 -13.53 -13.69
C ALA A 47 6.61 -12.03 -13.42
N PHE A 48 7.27 -11.69 -12.31
CA PHE A 48 7.67 -10.33 -11.97
C PHE A 48 9.19 -10.22 -11.96
N SER A 49 9.74 -9.21 -12.65
CA SER A 49 11.15 -8.86 -12.47
C SER A 49 11.32 -7.97 -11.24
N LYS A 50 12.35 -8.24 -10.43
CA LYS A 50 12.71 -7.40 -9.27
C LYS A 50 12.82 -5.91 -9.65
N LYS A 51 13.44 -5.61 -10.80
CA LYS A 51 13.57 -4.25 -11.32
C LYS A 51 12.21 -3.61 -11.64
N GLY A 52 11.28 -4.38 -12.21
CA GLY A 52 9.92 -3.92 -12.52
C GLY A 52 9.14 -3.59 -11.26
N LEU A 53 9.15 -4.48 -10.26
CA LEU A 53 8.46 -4.26 -8.98
C LEU A 53 9.02 -3.05 -8.23
N SER A 54 10.35 -2.92 -8.11
CA SER A 54 10.96 -1.75 -7.47
C SER A 54 10.59 -0.44 -8.19
N ARG A 55 10.48 -0.46 -9.52
CA ARG A 55 10.09 0.73 -10.29
C ARG A 55 8.63 1.11 -10.03
N VAL A 56 7.72 0.13 -10.03
CA VAL A 56 6.30 0.36 -9.72
C VAL A 56 6.15 0.90 -8.30
N ALA A 57 6.80 0.30 -7.31
CA ALA A 57 6.78 0.77 -5.93
C ALA A 57 7.30 2.20 -5.78
N ALA A 58 8.41 2.53 -6.45
CA ALA A 58 8.98 3.88 -6.42
C ALA A 58 8.06 4.93 -7.08
N GLU A 59 7.41 4.58 -8.18
CA GLU A 59 6.46 5.48 -8.86
C GLU A 59 5.17 5.66 -8.05
N LEU A 60 4.65 4.60 -7.42
CA LEU A 60 3.51 4.70 -6.50
C LEU A 60 3.84 5.59 -5.29
N GLY A 61 5.03 5.43 -4.71
CA GLY A 61 5.49 6.28 -3.60
C GLY A 61 5.61 7.76 -3.96
N LYS A 62 5.95 8.09 -5.22
CA LYS A 62 6.01 9.49 -5.70
C LYS A 62 4.64 10.10 -5.99
N LEU A 63 3.68 9.30 -6.45
CA LEU A 63 2.34 9.79 -6.82
C LEU A 63 1.46 10.08 -5.59
N GLY A 64 1.74 9.45 -4.45
CA GLY A 64 0.81 9.45 -3.32
C GLY A 64 -0.48 8.67 -3.63
N GLU A 65 -1.26 8.38 -2.59
CA GLU A 65 -2.42 7.48 -2.67
C GLU A 65 -3.48 7.97 -3.69
N GLU A 66 -3.86 9.25 -3.62
CA GLU A 66 -4.82 9.84 -4.56
C GLU A 66 -4.32 9.91 -6.00
N GLY A 67 -3.03 10.16 -6.19
CA GLY A 67 -2.43 10.20 -7.53
C GLY A 67 -2.38 8.81 -8.15
N ALA A 68 -1.98 7.81 -7.35
CA ALA A 68 -1.88 6.42 -7.77
C ALA A 68 -3.25 5.87 -8.21
N LEU A 69 -4.30 6.13 -7.42
CA LEU A 69 -5.67 5.72 -7.74
C LEU A 69 -6.16 6.31 -9.07
N ARG A 70 -5.94 7.61 -9.32
CA ARG A 70 -6.34 8.25 -10.59
C ARG A 70 -5.64 7.63 -11.80
N LYS A 71 -4.34 7.29 -11.69
CA LYS A 71 -3.61 6.63 -12.79
C LYS A 71 -4.08 5.20 -13.05
N LEU A 72 -4.44 4.46 -12.00
CA LEU A 72 -4.97 3.11 -12.12
C LEU A 72 -6.30 3.09 -12.88
N VAL A 73 -7.20 4.04 -12.58
CA VAL A 73 -8.48 4.19 -13.26
C VAL A 73 -8.28 4.62 -14.73
N SER A 74 -7.37 5.56 -15.00
CA SER A 74 -7.08 6.02 -16.37
C SER A 74 -6.35 5.01 -17.24
N SER A 75 -5.69 4.01 -16.64
CA SER A 75 -4.93 2.98 -17.36
C SER A 75 -5.71 1.69 -17.58
N ALA A 76 -6.97 1.59 -17.12
CA ALA A 76 -7.85 0.51 -17.53
C ALA A 76 -7.98 0.57 -19.07
N PRO A 77 -7.55 -0.45 -19.82
CA PRO A 77 -7.77 -0.44 -21.25
C PRO A 77 -9.28 -0.46 -21.45
N SER A 78 -9.81 0.60 -22.06
CA SER A 78 -11.08 0.50 -22.77
C SER A 78 -10.98 -0.75 -23.63
N SER A 79 -11.80 -1.75 -23.31
CA SER A 79 -12.01 -2.96 -24.09
C SER A 79 -12.49 -2.55 -25.48
N SER A 80 -11.54 -2.16 -26.32
CA SER A 80 -11.69 -1.92 -27.74
C SER A 80 -11.62 -3.28 -28.43
N ARG A 81 -12.67 -4.08 -28.23
CA ARG A 81 -12.97 -5.22 -29.11
C ARG A 81 -14.17 -4.88 -29.97
N SER A 82 -13.93 -4.01 -30.95
CA SER A 82 -14.79 -3.90 -32.13
C SER A 82 -13.94 -3.33 -33.27
N GLY A 83 -13.20 -4.24 -33.90
CA GLY A 83 -12.40 -3.96 -35.09
C GLY A 83 -12.15 -5.26 -35.84
N GLN A 84 -13.17 -5.75 -36.55
CA GLN A 84 -13.00 -6.65 -37.69
C GLN A 84 -14.10 -6.38 -38.72
N THR A 85 -13.77 -5.54 -39.71
CA THR A 85 -14.18 -5.60 -41.12
C THR A 85 -12.89 -5.34 -41.90
N PRO A 86 -12.60 -5.90 -43.10
CA PRO A 86 -13.54 -6.33 -44.16
C PRO A 86 -13.16 -7.64 -44.90
N SER A 87 -14.01 -8.09 -45.84
CA SER A 87 -13.83 -9.03 -47.00
C SER A 87 -15.17 -9.74 -47.24
N GLU A 88 -15.88 -9.74 -48.36
CA GLU A 88 -15.72 -9.32 -49.78
C GLU A 88 -16.95 -8.52 -50.24
#